data_AF-A0A1W1ULK9-F1
#
_entry.id   AF-A0A1W1ULK9-F1
#
_cell.length_a   1.000
_cell.length_b   1.000
_cell.length_c   1.000
_cell.angle_alpha   90.00
_cell.angle_beta   90.00
_cell.angle_gamma   90.00
#
_symmetry.space_group_name_H-M   'P 1'
#
loop_
_entity.id
_entity.type
_entity.pdbx_description
1 polymer ?
#
loop_
_entity_poly.entity_id
_entity_poly.type
_entity_poly.pdbx_seq_one_letter_code
_entity_poly.pdbx_strand_id
1 'polypeptide(L)'
;MFSPAPTSPRVELLPLKPALPVGRSSDVIILARIHPGVDTERGPRLPLNLSLVLDRSGSMQGTPIDMARKAAQTAIRALQPQDRVSVVTFDTVVRPLIPPQLVRDPEALCRKIEGVTASGTTALHAGWLQGATHVAEHHDVQALNRVLLLSDGQANEGETRQSVITAQVRSLTERDVTTSTVGLGQDYQEDLMRAMADAGDGNYEHIEDAARLPTSNSRGMATPRQRTASMRTFTSVWPCFPFVRSMMNSRGRACGSKASTARATSAGLGG
;
A
#
# COMPACT_ATOMS: atom_id res chain seq x y z
N MET A 1 -29.21 26.77 11.95
CA MET A 1 -29.51 25.33 12.07
C MET A 1 -28.42 24.59 11.31
N PHE A 2 -27.38 24.11 12.00
CA PHE A 2 -26.28 23.39 11.35
C PHE A 2 -26.74 21.96 11.06
N SER A 3 -26.79 21.58 9.78
CA SER A 3 -27.06 20.20 9.38
C SER A 3 -25.89 19.33 9.86
N PRO A 4 -26.14 18.19 10.52
CA PRO A 4 -25.06 17.31 10.94
C PRO A 4 -24.25 16.85 9.72
N ALA A 5 -22.94 16.75 9.88
CA ALA A 5 -22.05 16.28 8.83
C ALA A 5 -22.43 14.84 8.43
N PRO A 6 -22.36 14.48 7.14
CA PRO A 6 -22.69 13.13 6.69
C PRO A 6 -21.70 12.10 7.26
N THR A 7 -22.24 10.95 7.69
CA THR A 7 -21.51 9.87 8.36
C THR A 7 -20.90 8.86 7.38
N SER A 8 -21.44 8.71 6.17
CA SER A 8 -20.88 7.80 5.16
C SER A 8 -19.87 8.52 4.24
N PRO A 9 -18.82 7.82 3.76
CA PRO A 9 -17.90 8.39 2.80
C PRO A 9 -18.65 8.74 1.51
N ARG A 10 -18.47 9.98 1.04
CA ARG A 10 -19.09 10.47 -0.20
C ARG A 10 -18.04 10.56 -1.29
N VAL A 11 -18.28 9.88 -2.40
CA VAL A 11 -17.46 10.02 -3.61
C VAL A 11 -18.16 10.99 -4.55
N GLU A 12 -17.50 12.09 -4.88
CA GLU A 12 -17.94 13.09 -5.85
C GLU A 12 -17.14 12.89 -7.15
N LEU A 13 -17.84 12.72 -8.27
CA LEU A 13 -17.23 12.58 -9.60
C LEU A 13 -17.42 13.88 -10.38
N LEU A 14 -16.33 14.62 -10.58
CA LEU A 14 -16.34 15.92 -11.23
C LEU A 14 -15.74 15.79 -12.64
N PRO A 15 -16.55 15.90 -13.71
CA PRO A 15 -16.01 15.92 -15.06
C PRO A 15 -15.21 17.20 -15.29
N LEU A 16 -14.02 17.08 -15.87
CA LEU A 16 -13.13 18.22 -16.12
C LEU A 16 -13.69 19.17 -17.21
N LYS A 17 -14.60 18.66 -18.04
CA LYS A 17 -15.31 19.41 -19.07
C LYS A 17 -16.81 19.45 -18.72
N PRO A 18 -17.47 20.62 -18.82
CA PRO A 18 -18.89 20.75 -18.46
C PRO A 18 -19.84 20.12 -19.49
N ALA A 19 -19.37 19.82 -20.69
CA ALA A 19 -20.17 19.23 -21.76
C ALA A 19 -19.31 18.34 -22.67
N LEU A 20 -19.96 17.37 -23.32
CA LEU A 20 -19.36 16.50 -24.33
C LEU A 20 -19.92 16.83 -25.70
N PRO A 21 -19.09 16.82 -26.76
CA PRO A 21 -19.57 17.03 -28.12
C PRO A 21 -20.46 15.87 -28.56
N VAL A 22 -21.62 16.19 -29.11
CA VAL A 22 -22.58 15.20 -29.62
C VAL A 22 -21.99 14.51 -30.87
N GLY A 23 -22.15 13.18 -30.95
CA GLY A 23 -21.80 12.39 -32.14
C GLY A 23 -20.31 12.13 -32.34
N ARG A 24 -19.45 12.42 -31.34
CA ARG A 24 -18.02 12.08 -31.38
C ARG A 24 -17.60 11.34 -30.12
N SER A 25 -16.78 10.31 -30.29
CA SER A 25 -16.08 9.69 -29.16
C SER A 25 -15.15 10.72 -28.52
N SER A 26 -15.18 10.83 -27.19
CA SER A 26 -14.36 11.77 -26.43
C SER A 26 -13.82 11.08 -25.19
N ASP A 27 -12.53 11.25 -24.94
CA ASP A 27 -11.93 10.89 -23.65
C ASP A 27 -12.38 11.90 -22.59
N VAL A 28 -13.01 11.41 -21.52
CA VAL A 28 -13.51 12.22 -20.40
C VAL A 28 -12.64 11.99 -19.19
N ILE A 29 -12.00 13.06 -18.70
CA ILE A 29 -11.26 13.02 -17.45
C ILE A 29 -12.25 13.38 -16.33
N ILE A 30 -12.35 12.50 -15.33
CA ILE A 30 -13.19 12.69 -14.16
C ILE A 30 -12.27 12.77 -12.94
N LEU A 31 -12.41 13.84 -12.16
CA LEU A 31 -11.80 13.94 -10.85
C LEU A 31 -12.73 13.27 -9.83
N ALA A 32 -12.28 12.18 -9.23
CA ALA A 32 -12.96 11.56 -8.10
C ALA A 32 -12.45 12.18 -6.80
N ARG A 33 -13.33 12.86 -6.07
CA ARG A 33 -13.05 13.39 -4.73
C ARG A 33 -13.73 12.51 -3.70
N ILE A 34 -12.95 11.94 -2.79
CA ILE A 34 -13.47 11.14 -1.67
C ILE A 34 -13.52 12.04 -0.45
N HIS A 35 -14.74 12.31 0.03
CA HIS A 35 -14.98 12.92 1.32
C HIS A 35 -15.12 11.81 2.35
N PRO A 36 -14.17 11.67 3.30
CA PRO A 36 -14.37 10.76 4.41
C PRO A 36 -15.60 11.21 5.20
N GLY A 37 -16.45 10.26 5.57
CA GLY A 37 -17.55 10.52 6.49
C GLY A 37 -16.97 10.96 7.83
N VAL A 38 -17.65 11.89 8.52
CA VAL A 38 -17.30 12.21 9.91
C VAL A 38 -17.93 11.14 10.77
N ASP A 39 -17.23 10.04 11.00
CA ASP A 39 -17.63 9.07 12.02
C ASP A 39 -17.35 9.68 13.39
N THR A 40 -18.41 10.12 14.06
CA THR A 40 -18.39 10.45 15.50
C THR A 40 -18.16 9.21 16.36
N GLU A 41 -18.36 8.02 15.79
CA GLU A 41 -18.03 6.72 16.36
C GLU A 41 -16.95 6.10 15.45
N ARG A 42 -15.67 6.40 15.68
CA ARG A 42 -14.57 5.76 14.93
C ARG A 42 -14.72 4.26 15.06
N GLY A 43 -15.19 3.59 14.01
CA GLY A 43 -15.10 2.13 13.91
C GLY A 43 -13.67 1.67 14.19
N PRO A 44 -13.46 0.43 14.65
CA PRO A 44 -12.12 -0.07 14.94
C PRO A 44 -11.26 0.08 13.69
N ARG A 45 -10.13 0.79 13.81
CA ARG A 45 -9.18 0.88 12.71
C ARG A 45 -8.70 -0.53 12.37
N LEU A 46 -8.38 -0.76 11.09
CA LEU A 46 -7.71 -1.98 10.69
C LEU A 46 -6.39 -2.12 11.48
N PRO A 47 -6.05 -3.34 11.93
CA PRO A 47 -4.72 -3.64 12.44
C PRO A 47 -3.64 -3.26 11.44
N LEU A 48 -2.45 -2.95 11.93
CA LEU A 48 -1.29 -2.61 11.12
C LEU A 48 -0.24 -3.72 11.25
N ASN A 49 0.29 -4.18 10.11
CA ASN A 49 1.50 -4.97 10.02
C ASN A 49 2.62 -4.09 9.44
N LEU A 50 3.43 -3.52 10.34
CA LEU A 50 4.41 -2.48 10.02
C LEU A 50 5.84 -3.00 10.16
N SER A 51 6.65 -2.87 9.11
CA SER A 51 8.10 -2.93 9.25
C SER A 51 8.72 -1.55 9.15
N LEU A 52 9.37 -1.12 10.24
CA LEU A 52 10.22 0.06 10.28
C LEU A 52 11.63 -0.33 9.81
N VAL A 53 12.11 0.31 8.75
CA VAL A 53 13.44 0.08 8.17
C VAL A 53 14.25 1.35 8.37
N LEU A 54 15.25 1.30 9.25
CA LEU A 54 16.05 2.46 9.65
C LEU A 54 17.45 2.37 9.06
N ASP A 55 17.81 3.40 8.32
CA ASP A 55 19.19 3.64 7.91
C ASP A 55 20.02 4.06 9.12
N ARG A 56 21.17 3.42 9.27
CA ARG A 56 22.18 3.76 10.27
C ARG A 56 23.55 3.89 9.61
N SER A 57 23.63 4.28 8.35
CA SER A 57 24.87 4.57 7.64
C SER A 57 25.62 5.77 8.22
N GLY A 58 26.88 5.96 7.81
CA GLY A 58 27.72 7.03 8.32
C GLY A 58 27.19 8.44 8.07
N SER A 59 26.42 8.67 7.00
CA SER A 59 25.81 9.97 6.67
C SER A 59 24.65 10.34 7.61
N MET A 60 24.05 9.36 8.28
CA MET A 60 23.03 9.56 9.29
C MET A 60 23.56 10.11 10.63
N GLN A 61 24.88 10.30 10.79
CA GLN A 61 25.48 10.79 12.02
C GLN A 61 24.95 12.17 12.45
N GLY A 62 24.81 12.37 13.76
CA GLY A 62 24.29 13.61 14.34
C GLY A 62 22.76 13.65 14.33
N THR A 63 22.19 14.75 13.85
CA THR A 63 20.74 14.99 13.90
C THR A 63 19.88 13.96 13.14
N PRO A 64 20.27 13.45 11.95
CA PRO A 64 19.41 12.53 11.18
C PRO A 64 19.09 11.23 11.91
N ILE A 65 20.08 10.56 12.54
CA ILE A 65 19.83 9.33 13.30
C ILE A 65 18.98 9.59 14.55
N ASP A 66 19.12 10.76 15.18
CA ASP A 66 18.26 11.16 16.30
C ASP A 66 16.81 11.35 15.86
N MET A 67 16.60 11.94 14.68
CA MET A 67 15.28 12.07 14.07
C MET A 67 14.71 10.71 13.69
N ALA A 68 15.50 9.80 13.10
CA ALA A 68 15.07 8.45 12.76
C ALA A 68 14.60 7.67 14.01
N ARG A 69 15.38 7.73 15.10
CA ARG A 69 15.01 7.10 16.38
C ARG A 69 13.71 7.68 16.93
N LYS A 70 13.58 9.00 16.98
CA LYS A 70 12.35 9.68 17.44
C LYS A 70 11.14 9.34 16.57
N ALA A 71 11.31 9.29 15.25
CA ALA A 71 10.27 8.90 14.29
C ALA A 71 9.77 7.49 14.57
N ALA A 72 10.69 6.54 14.68
CA ALA A 72 10.39 5.14 14.91
C ALA A 72 9.73 4.92 16.28
N GLN A 73 10.21 5.59 17.34
CA GLN A 73 9.58 5.55 18.66
C GLN A 73 8.16 6.13 18.64
N THR A 74 7.96 7.25 17.95
CA THR A 74 6.64 7.88 17.80
C THR A 74 5.68 6.96 17.05
N ALA A 75 6.15 6.31 15.97
CA ALA A 75 5.36 5.32 15.24
C ALA A 75 4.99 4.14 16.15
N ILE A 76 5.93 3.58 16.91
CA ILE A 76 5.68 2.45 17.81
C ILE A 76 4.68 2.80 18.92
N ARG A 77 4.82 3.96 19.56
CA ARG A 77 3.90 4.41 20.62
C ARG A 77 2.47 4.62 20.12
N ALA A 78 2.29 4.81 18.82
CA ALA A 78 0.98 4.95 18.21
C ALA A 78 0.29 3.63 17.87
N LEU A 79 1.04 2.53 17.88
CA LEU A 79 0.51 1.21 17.59
C LEU A 79 -0.38 0.73 18.73
N GLN A 80 -1.37 -0.09 18.37
CA GLN A 80 -2.28 -0.75 19.30
C GLN A 80 -1.83 -2.20 19.51
N PRO A 81 -2.30 -2.86 20.58
CA PRO A 81 -1.85 -4.21 20.93
C PRO A 81 -2.07 -5.28 19.86
N GLN A 82 -3.06 -5.10 18.99
CA GLN A 82 -3.34 -5.99 17.85
C GLN A 82 -2.45 -5.74 16.63
N ASP A 83 -1.64 -4.67 16.63
CA ASP A 83 -0.70 -4.41 15.54
C ASP A 83 0.55 -5.26 15.66
N ARG A 84 1.14 -5.57 14.52
CA ARG A 84 2.44 -6.21 14.39
C ARG A 84 3.49 -5.18 13.98
N VAL A 85 4.64 -5.25 14.62
CA VAL A 85 5.79 -4.42 14.29
C VAL A 85 7.07 -5.25 14.15
N SER A 86 7.89 -4.90 13.17
CA SER A 86 9.30 -5.27 13.09
C SER A 86 10.16 -4.04 12.90
N VAL A 87 11.42 -4.11 13.35
CA VAL A 87 12.41 -3.07 13.15
C VAL A 87 13.65 -3.69 12.55
N VAL A 88 14.01 -3.22 11.36
CA VAL A 88 15.24 -3.58 10.65
C VAL A 88 16.13 -2.36 10.63
N THR A 89 17.40 -2.54 10.98
CA THR A 89 18.43 -1.51 10.80
C THR A 89 19.39 -1.96 9.72
N PHE A 90 19.91 -1.02 8.94
CA PHE A 90 20.87 -1.34 7.90
C PHE A 90 21.97 -0.28 7.80
N ASP A 91 23.18 -0.76 7.58
CA ASP A 91 24.33 -0.01 7.10
C ASP A 91 24.91 -0.76 5.90
N THR A 92 26.17 -1.19 5.97
CA THR A 92 26.76 -2.21 5.10
C THR A 92 26.08 -3.57 5.27
N VAL A 93 25.55 -3.86 6.47
CA VAL A 93 24.90 -5.13 6.81
C VAL A 93 23.48 -4.86 7.31
N VAL A 94 22.55 -5.72 6.89
CA VAL A 94 21.16 -5.68 7.35
C VAL A 94 21.02 -6.47 8.64
N ARG A 95 20.41 -5.86 9.66
CA ARG A 95 20.21 -6.47 10.99
C ARG A 95 18.75 -6.34 11.43
N PRO A 96 18.06 -7.46 11.74
CA PRO A 96 16.77 -7.41 12.40
C PRO A 96 16.98 -7.00 13.88
N LEU A 97 16.67 -5.76 14.23
CA LEU A 97 16.74 -5.26 15.61
C LEU A 97 15.57 -5.78 16.45
N ILE A 98 14.37 -5.80 15.86
CA ILE A 98 13.14 -6.31 16.45
C ILE A 98 12.50 -7.24 15.42
N PRO A 99 12.45 -8.57 15.67
CA PRO A 99 11.73 -9.48 14.80
C PRO A 99 10.21 -9.23 14.87
N PRO A 100 9.45 -9.61 13.83
CA PRO A 100 8.01 -9.35 13.75
C PRO A 100 7.25 -9.87 14.97
N GLN A 101 6.60 -8.98 15.70
CA GLN A 101 5.83 -9.34 16.90
C GLN A 101 4.66 -8.40 17.12
N LEU A 102 3.66 -8.86 17.87
CA LEU A 102 2.57 -8.01 18.35
C LEU A 102 3.09 -6.96 19.35
N VAL A 103 2.51 -5.78 19.33
CA VAL A 103 2.92 -4.66 20.19
C VAL A 103 2.38 -4.86 21.60
N ARG A 104 3.14 -5.56 22.46
CA ARG A 104 2.76 -5.78 23.87
C ARG A 104 3.34 -4.75 24.83
N ASP A 105 4.58 -4.33 24.58
CA ASP A 105 5.29 -3.34 25.39
C ASP A 105 6.00 -2.34 24.45
N PRO A 106 5.30 -1.26 24.03
CA PRO A 106 5.88 -0.23 23.18
C PRO A 106 7.17 0.37 23.75
N GLU A 107 7.26 0.55 25.07
CA GLU A 107 8.42 1.20 25.70
C GLU A 107 9.65 0.29 25.71
N ALA A 108 9.48 -1.03 25.84
CA ALA A 108 10.58 -1.97 25.65
C ALA A 108 11.13 -1.95 24.21
N LEU A 109 10.27 -1.77 23.21
CA LEU A 109 10.69 -1.62 21.81
C LEU A 109 11.40 -0.28 21.59
N CYS A 110 10.89 0.81 22.17
CA CYS A 110 11.53 2.13 22.12
C CYS A 110 12.95 2.11 22.69
N ARG A 111 13.17 1.45 23.84
CA ARG A 111 14.51 1.29 24.45
C ARG A 111 15.50 0.56 23.54
N LYS A 112 15.06 -0.40 22.72
CA LYS A 112 15.94 -1.06 21.73
C LYS A 112 16.37 -0.09 20.63
N ILE A 113 15.47 0.79 20.21
CA ILE A 113 15.75 1.81 19.18
C ILE A 113 16.71 2.89 19.70
N GLU A 114 16.68 3.21 21.00
CA GLU A 114 17.62 4.16 21.60
C GLU A 114 19.08 3.74 21.39
N GLY A 115 19.38 2.43 21.35
CA GLY A 115 20.73 1.93 21.12
C GLY A 115 21.24 2.03 19.67
N VAL A 116 20.43 2.49 18.72
CA VAL A 116 20.83 2.53 17.30
C VAL A 116 21.80 3.70 17.06
N THR A 117 23.00 3.36 16.60
CA THR A 117 24.06 4.32 16.24
C THR A 117 24.38 4.25 14.75
N ALA A 118 24.75 5.40 14.18
CA ALA A 118 25.16 5.55 12.78
C ALA A 118 26.61 5.07 12.55
N SER A 119 26.85 4.28 11.50
CA SER A 119 28.16 3.76 11.08
C SER A 119 28.07 3.10 9.70
N GLY A 120 29.19 3.01 8.97
CA GLY A 120 29.29 2.17 7.76
C GLY A 120 28.70 2.80 6.50
N THR A 121 28.53 1.96 5.47
CA THR A 121 27.93 2.32 4.17
C THR A 121 26.43 2.03 4.17
N THR A 122 25.79 2.00 3.01
CA THR A 122 24.31 2.06 2.91
C THR A 122 23.78 1.03 1.92
N ALA A 123 23.35 -0.12 2.43
CA ALA A 123 22.72 -1.21 1.69
C ALA A 123 21.18 -1.04 1.67
N LEU A 124 20.71 0.08 1.13
CA LEU A 124 19.29 0.50 1.14
C LEU A 124 18.35 -0.58 0.61
N HIS A 125 18.67 -1.14 -0.55
CA HIS A 125 17.84 -2.17 -1.18
C HIS A 125 17.69 -3.42 -0.29
N ALA A 126 18.80 -3.90 0.28
CA ALA A 126 18.79 -5.07 1.16
C ALA A 126 18.01 -4.80 2.46
N GLY A 127 18.17 -3.61 3.05
CA GLY A 127 17.43 -3.20 4.23
C GLY A 127 15.93 -3.16 3.99
N TRP A 128 15.51 -2.51 2.89
CA TRP A 128 14.10 -2.48 2.49
C TRP A 128 13.56 -3.88 2.21
N LEU A 129 14.30 -4.71 1.47
CA LEU A 129 13.88 -6.07 1.11
C LEU A 129 13.66 -6.94 2.36
N GLN A 130 14.53 -6.84 3.36
CA GLN A 130 14.34 -7.56 4.63
C GLN A 130 13.07 -7.09 5.35
N GLY A 131 12.83 -5.78 5.41
CA GLY A 131 11.61 -5.24 6.01
C GLY A 131 10.34 -5.66 5.26
N ALA A 132 10.39 -5.64 3.93
CA ALA A 132 9.29 -6.12 3.10
C ALA A 132 9.04 -7.63 3.26
N THR A 133 10.11 -8.41 3.44
CA THR A 133 10.02 -9.86 3.69
C THR A 133 9.29 -10.12 5.01
N HIS A 134 9.65 -9.42 6.09
CA HIS A 134 8.95 -9.53 7.37
C HIS A 134 7.44 -9.22 7.25
N VAL A 135 7.09 -8.20 6.48
CA VAL A 135 5.67 -7.85 6.26
C VAL A 135 4.98 -8.94 5.44
N ALA A 136 5.61 -9.43 4.37
CA ALA A 136 5.05 -10.46 3.50
C ALA A 136 4.87 -11.81 4.22
N GLU A 137 5.82 -12.23 5.06
CA GLU A 137 5.75 -13.46 5.85
C GLU A 137 4.59 -13.45 6.87
N HIS A 138 4.23 -12.26 7.33
CA HIS A 138 3.12 -12.04 8.26
C HIS A 138 1.95 -11.29 7.64
N HIS A 139 1.80 -11.38 6.32
CA HIS A 139 0.76 -10.69 5.58
C HIS A 139 -0.63 -11.07 6.10
N ASP A 140 -1.45 -10.06 6.36
CA ASP A 140 -2.83 -10.23 6.81
C ASP A 140 -3.77 -9.40 5.93
N VAL A 141 -4.72 -10.08 5.29
CA VAL A 141 -5.74 -9.45 4.41
C VAL A 141 -6.73 -8.56 5.16
N GLN A 142 -6.78 -8.67 6.49
CA GLN A 142 -7.58 -7.81 7.37
C GLN A 142 -6.75 -6.70 8.01
N ALA A 143 -5.46 -6.59 7.68
CA ALA A 143 -4.56 -5.58 8.19
C ALA A 143 -4.01 -4.71 7.04
N LEU A 144 -3.50 -3.54 7.39
CA LEU A 144 -2.69 -2.75 6.48
C LEU A 144 -1.25 -3.29 6.54
N ASN A 145 -0.73 -3.79 5.41
CA ASN A 145 0.64 -4.33 5.32
C ASN A 145 1.58 -3.25 4.76
N ARG A 146 2.49 -2.75 5.59
CA ARG A 146 3.28 -1.55 5.26
C ARG A 146 4.74 -1.64 5.67
N VAL A 147 5.61 -1.18 4.77
CA VAL A 147 7.01 -0.88 5.04
C VAL A 147 7.19 0.63 5.14
N LEU A 148 7.87 1.10 6.18
CA LEU A 148 8.28 2.48 6.32
C LEU A 148 9.80 2.55 6.36
N LEU A 149 10.40 3.08 5.29
CA LEU A 149 11.83 3.26 5.13
C LEU A 149 12.23 4.67 5.59
N LEU A 150 13.17 4.77 6.52
CA LEU A 150 13.75 6.03 7.00
C LEU A 150 15.22 6.04 6.62
N SER A 151 15.60 6.94 5.71
CA SER A 151 16.96 6.98 5.16
C SER A 151 17.27 8.37 4.63
N ASP A 152 18.55 8.70 4.57
CA ASP A 152 19.12 9.80 3.80
C ASP A 152 19.53 9.33 2.38
N GLY A 153 18.86 8.30 1.85
CA GLY A 153 18.76 7.97 0.43
C GLY A 153 20.06 7.60 -0.29
N GLN A 154 21.20 7.48 0.38
CA GLN A 154 22.46 7.17 -0.29
C GLN A 154 22.58 5.67 -0.60
N ALA A 155 21.98 5.15 -1.67
CA ALA A 155 22.17 3.74 -2.03
C ALA A 155 23.57 3.51 -2.64
N ASN A 156 24.53 3.07 -1.81
CA ASN A 156 25.94 2.94 -2.19
C ASN A 156 26.45 1.48 -2.16
N GLU A 157 25.70 0.55 -1.56
CA GLU A 157 26.04 -0.87 -1.48
C GLU A 157 24.94 -1.76 -2.05
N GLY A 158 25.35 -2.83 -2.74
CA GLY A 158 24.43 -3.80 -3.32
C GLY A 158 23.74 -3.28 -4.59
N GLU A 159 22.45 -3.58 -4.75
CA GLU A 159 21.66 -3.11 -5.89
C GLU A 159 21.27 -1.64 -5.70
N THR A 160 21.74 -0.80 -6.62
CA THR A 160 21.53 0.66 -6.60
C THR A 160 20.70 1.13 -7.79
N ARG A 161 20.38 0.24 -8.75
CA ARG A 161 19.61 0.62 -9.94
C ARG A 161 18.15 0.84 -9.56
N GLN A 162 17.73 2.09 -9.61
CA GLN A 162 16.34 2.52 -9.35
C GLN A 162 15.29 1.68 -10.09
N SER A 163 15.53 1.32 -11.36
CA SER A 163 14.57 0.53 -12.15
C SER A 163 14.32 -0.88 -11.58
N VAL A 164 15.33 -1.50 -10.99
CA VAL A 164 15.22 -2.84 -10.39
C VAL A 164 14.52 -2.77 -9.05
N ILE A 165 14.95 -1.82 -8.22
CA ILE A 165 14.38 -1.60 -6.89
C ILE A 165 12.88 -1.30 -7.02
N THR A 166 12.52 -0.34 -7.88
CA THR A 166 11.11 0.04 -8.09
C THR A 166 10.26 -1.08 -8.70
N ALA A 167 10.82 -1.93 -9.57
CA ALA A 167 10.11 -3.09 -10.09
C ALA A 167 9.80 -4.11 -8.98
N GLN A 168 10.73 -4.34 -8.06
CA GLN A 168 10.50 -5.22 -6.92
C GLN A 168 9.51 -4.62 -5.93
N VAL A 169 9.60 -3.32 -5.65
CA VAL A 169 8.61 -2.60 -4.83
C VAL A 169 7.22 -2.78 -5.41
N ARG A 170 7.05 -2.51 -6.72
CA ARG A 170 5.76 -2.69 -7.41
C ARG A 170 5.22 -4.10 -7.31
N SER A 171 6.09 -5.11 -7.47
CA SER A 171 5.67 -6.52 -7.34
C SER A 171 5.13 -6.85 -5.94
N LEU A 172 5.65 -6.21 -4.90
CA LEU A 172 5.14 -6.35 -3.53
C LEU A 172 3.85 -5.55 -3.30
N THR A 173 3.74 -4.36 -3.89
CA THR A 173 2.50 -3.56 -3.88
C THR A 173 1.33 -4.32 -4.51
N GLU A 174 1.57 -5.04 -5.61
CA GLU A 174 0.57 -5.92 -6.25
C GLU A 174 0.13 -7.08 -5.34
N ARG A 175 0.88 -7.37 -4.28
CA ARG A 175 0.56 -8.32 -3.21
C ARG A 175 0.16 -7.62 -1.91
N ASP A 176 -0.38 -6.41 -2.00
CA ASP A 176 -0.90 -5.58 -0.90
C ASP A 176 0.16 -5.17 0.16
N VAL A 177 1.46 -5.25 -0.17
CA VAL A 177 2.55 -4.75 0.68
C VAL A 177 2.99 -3.37 0.20
N THR A 178 2.51 -2.34 0.88
CA THR A 178 2.80 -0.94 0.51
C THR A 178 4.12 -0.44 1.09
N THR A 179 4.80 0.47 0.40
CA THR A 179 6.07 1.07 0.86
C THR A 179 5.97 2.58 0.92
N SER A 180 6.26 3.14 2.10
CA SER A 180 6.48 4.56 2.31
C SER A 180 7.94 4.84 2.63
N THR A 181 8.38 6.04 2.28
CA THR A 181 9.76 6.47 2.48
C THR A 181 9.80 7.83 3.16
N VAL A 182 10.72 8.00 4.11
CA VAL A 182 10.97 9.25 4.81
C VAL A 182 12.43 9.62 4.59
N GLY A 183 12.66 10.73 3.90
CA GLY A 183 13.97 11.33 3.68
C GLY A 183 14.40 12.15 4.90
N LEU A 184 15.58 11.86 5.45
CA LEU A 184 16.16 12.56 6.61
C LEU A 184 17.44 13.32 6.20
N GLY A 185 17.64 14.54 6.71
CA GLY A 185 18.86 15.32 6.43
C GLY A 185 18.69 16.31 5.26
N GLN A 186 19.79 16.71 4.60
CA GLN A 186 19.74 17.63 3.44
C GLN A 186 20.31 17.03 2.15
N ASP A 187 21.18 16.01 2.25
CA ASP A 187 21.92 15.45 1.13
C ASP A 187 21.55 13.98 0.89
N TYR A 188 20.51 13.73 0.09
CA TYR A 188 20.03 12.38 -0.20
C TYR A 188 19.53 12.21 -1.64
N GLN A 189 19.49 10.96 -2.13
CA GLN A 189 18.89 10.64 -3.43
C GLN A 189 17.35 10.65 -3.31
N GLU A 190 16.78 11.86 -3.32
CA GLU A 190 15.34 12.08 -3.33
C GLU A 190 14.63 11.29 -4.44
N ASP A 191 15.23 11.22 -5.63
CA ASP A 191 14.66 10.53 -6.79
C ASP A 191 14.40 9.05 -6.53
N LEU A 192 15.34 8.34 -5.90
CA LEU A 192 15.18 6.93 -5.57
C LEU A 192 14.08 6.72 -4.52
N MET A 193 14.12 7.49 -3.43
CA MET A 193 13.17 7.38 -2.33
C MET A 193 11.74 7.69 -2.81
N ARG A 194 11.58 8.77 -3.59
CA ARG A 194 10.29 9.14 -4.19
C ARG A 194 9.80 8.07 -5.15
N ALA A 195 10.67 7.54 -6.01
CA ALA A 195 10.30 6.48 -6.95
C ALA A 195 9.89 5.18 -6.24
N MET A 196 10.52 4.84 -5.11
CA MET A 196 10.10 3.72 -4.26
C MET A 196 8.74 3.96 -3.62
N ALA A 197 8.48 5.13 -3.04
CA ALA A 197 7.16 5.45 -2.51
C ALA A 197 6.07 5.40 -3.59
N ASP A 198 6.35 5.96 -4.77
CA ASP A 198 5.43 5.95 -5.91
C ASP A 198 5.15 4.52 -6.40
N ALA A 199 6.17 3.65 -6.48
CA ALA A 199 6.00 2.24 -6.81
C ALA A 199 5.30 1.45 -5.69
N GLY A 200 5.43 1.92 -4.45
CA GLY A 200 4.89 1.33 -3.22
C GLY A 200 3.43 1.65 -2.93
N ASP A 201 2.75 2.42 -3.80
CA ASP A 201 1.47 3.11 -3.54
C ASP A 201 1.46 3.83 -2.16
N GLY A 202 2.64 4.30 -1.73
CA GLY A 202 2.85 4.97 -0.45
C GLY A 202 3.10 6.47 -0.59
N ASN A 203 3.53 7.04 0.53
CA ASN A 203 3.88 8.45 0.66
C ASN A 203 5.39 8.60 0.81
N TYR A 204 5.90 9.65 0.19
CA TYR A 204 7.24 10.17 0.38
C TYR A 204 7.14 11.46 1.21
N GLU A 205 7.86 11.53 2.32
CA GLU A 205 7.95 12.72 3.16
C GLU A 205 9.40 13.08 3.41
N HIS A 206 9.72 14.37 3.39
CA HIS A 206 11.03 14.89 3.77
C HIS A 206 10.95 15.59 5.12
N ILE A 207 11.84 15.23 6.04
CA ILE A 207 11.87 15.77 7.40
C ILE A 207 13.22 16.42 7.67
N GLU A 208 13.20 17.75 7.69
CA GLU A 208 14.32 18.60 8.05
C GLU A 208 14.37 18.92 9.56
N ASP A 209 13.25 18.71 10.28
CA ASP A 209 13.09 19.03 11.70
C ASP A 209 12.29 17.94 12.44
N ALA A 210 12.82 17.47 13.58
CA ALA A 210 12.24 16.47 14.46
C ALA A 210 10.81 16.81 14.92
N ALA A 211 10.41 18.08 14.88
CA ALA A 211 9.06 18.52 15.23
C ALA A 211 7.99 18.16 14.17
N ARG A 212 8.41 17.82 12.94
CA ARG A 212 7.52 17.47 11.81
C ARG A 212 7.34 15.97 11.59
N LEU A 213 7.83 15.14 12.52
CA LEU A 213 7.55 13.71 12.49
C LEU A 213 6.04 13.52 12.33
N PRO A 214 5.59 12.66 11.39
CA PRO A 214 4.18 12.38 11.21
C PRO A 214 3.64 11.83 12.52
N THR A 215 3.10 12.73 13.34
CA THR A 215 2.37 12.38 14.54
C THR A 215 1.24 11.50 14.05
N SER A 216 1.09 10.37 14.70
CA SER A 216 0.12 9.31 14.39
C SER A 216 -1.34 9.72 14.48
N ASN A 217 -1.64 11.02 14.42
CA ASN A 217 -2.96 11.55 14.33
C ASN A 217 -3.51 11.40 12.89
N SER A 218 -3.73 10.15 12.49
CA SER A 218 -4.76 9.69 11.56
C SER A 218 -4.82 10.27 10.13
N ARG A 219 -3.83 11.02 9.63
CA ARG A 219 -3.92 11.62 8.27
C ARG A 219 -2.80 11.30 7.28
N GLY A 220 -1.57 11.04 7.72
CA GLY A 220 -0.45 10.76 6.79
C GLY A 220 -0.21 9.27 6.54
N MET A 221 -0.28 8.44 7.59
CA MET A 221 0.08 7.02 7.52
C MET A 221 -1.07 6.06 7.19
N ALA A 222 -2.32 6.53 7.17
CA ALA A 222 -3.50 5.70 6.91
C ALA A 222 -4.18 6.01 5.56
N THR A 223 -3.63 6.95 4.78
CA THR A 223 -4.24 7.38 3.53
C THR A 223 -3.47 6.75 2.37
N PRO A 224 -4.03 5.76 1.67
CA PRO A 224 -3.56 5.40 0.33
C PRO A 224 -3.58 6.67 -0.53
N ARG A 225 -2.52 6.90 -1.30
CA ARG A 225 -2.45 8.07 -2.18
C ARG A 225 -3.66 8.05 -3.11
N GLN A 226 -4.40 9.16 -3.19
CA GLN A 226 -5.53 9.28 -4.12
C GLN A 226 -5.00 9.08 -5.54
N ARG A 227 -5.35 7.96 -6.18
CA ARG A 227 -5.11 7.78 -7.61
C ARG A 227 -6.13 8.61 -8.39
N THR A 228 -5.63 9.41 -9.32
CA THR A 228 -6.40 9.83 -10.48
C THR A 228 -6.60 8.58 -11.36
N ALA A 229 -7.70 7.87 -11.16
CA ALA A 229 -8.09 6.80 -12.08
C ALA A 229 -8.66 7.45 -13.35
N SER A 230 -7.90 7.42 -14.44
CA SER A 230 -8.45 7.70 -15.77
C SER A 230 -9.26 6.47 -16.20
N MET A 231 -10.56 6.48 -15.87
CA MET A 231 -11.47 5.45 -16.36
C MET A 231 -11.84 5.77 -17.80
N ARG A 232 -11.21 5.09 -18.75
CA ARG A 232 -11.65 5.12 -20.16
C ARG A 232 -12.95 4.31 -20.28
N THR A 233 -14.09 4.95 -20.08
CA THR A 233 -15.37 4.34 -20.45
C THR A 233 -15.48 4.32 -21.97
N PHE A 234 -15.35 3.13 -22.55
CA PHE A 234 -15.72 2.89 -23.94
C PHE A 234 -17.25 2.86 -24.01
N THR A 235 -17.89 3.95 -24.43
CA THR A 235 -19.31 3.93 -24.77
C THR A 235 -19.47 3.23 -26.12
N SER A 236 -19.66 1.91 -26.10
CA SER A 236 -20.20 1.20 -27.26
C SER A 236 -21.66 1.63 -27.42
N VAL A 237 -21.93 2.50 -28.38
CA VAL A 237 -23.29 2.84 -28.79
C VAL A 237 -23.88 1.61 -29.48
N TRP A 238 -24.64 0.80 -28.74
CA TRP A 238 -25.50 -0.22 -29.34
C TRP A 238 -26.78 0.48 -29.81
N PRO A 239 -27.11 0.49 -31.11
CA PRO A 239 -28.38 1.04 -31.56
C PRO A 239 -29.53 0.14 -31.08
N CYS A 240 -30.52 0.79 -30.47
CA CYS A 240 -31.76 0.22 -29.96
C CYS A 240 -32.55 -0.45 -31.10
N PHE A 241 -32.77 -1.75 -31.04
CA PHE A 241 -33.78 -2.45 -31.84
C PHE A 241 -34.85 -3.02 -30.88
N PRO A 242 -36.15 -2.74 -31.09
CA PRO A 242 -37.19 -3.28 -30.23
C PRO A 242 -37.67 -4.63 -30.79
N PHE A 243 -37.39 -5.74 -30.11
CA PHE A 243 -38.11 -6.98 -30.38
C PHE A 243 -38.21 -7.92 -29.16
N VAL A 244 -39.42 -7.96 -28.61
CA VAL A 244 -40.14 -9.09 -27.99
C VAL A 244 -39.59 -9.75 -26.71
N ARG A 245 -40.14 -9.24 -25.60
CA ARG A 245 -40.90 -9.94 -24.54
C ARG A 245 -40.82 -11.48 -24.45
N SER A 246 -40.60 -11.92 -23.20
CA SER A 246 -41.00 -13.20 -22.60
C SER A 246 -39.85 -14.20 -22.41
N MET A 247 -39.43 -14.41 -21.16
CA MET A 247 -39.65 -15.67 -20.43
C MET A 247 -38.72 -15.73 -19.21
N MET A 248 -39.18 -15.25 -18.06
CA MET A 248 -38.60 -15.61 -16.76
C MET A 248 -39.66 -15.43 -15.66
N ASN A 249 -40.58 -16.40 -15.55
CA ASN A 249 -41.09 -16.83 -14.25
C ASN A 249 -41.83 -18.18 -14.32
N SER A 250 -41.29 -19.18 -13.63
CA SER A 250 -41.95 -20.36 -13.02
C SER A 250 -40.88 -21.45 -12.85
N ARG A 251 -40.21 -21.55 -11.69
CA ARG A 251 -40.62 -22.40 -10.55
C ARG A 251 -41.32 -23.70 -10.96
N GLY A 252 -40.59 -24.81 -10.80
CA GLY A 252 -41.11 -25.97 -10.06
C GLY A 252 -41.38 -27.27 -10.83
N ARG A 253 -40.64 -28.30 -10.41
CA ARG A 253 -41.01 -29.73 -10.25
C ARG A 253 -41.03 -30.66 -11.47
N ALA A 254 -40.12 -31.63 -11.36
CA ALA A 254 -40.35 -33.09 -11.24
C ALA A 254 -40.57 -33.97 -12.49
N CYS A 255 -40.05 -35.20 -12.34
CA CYS A 255 -40.24 -36.43 -13.12
C CYS A 255 -39.65 -36.45 -14.53
N GLY A 256 -38.96 -37.48 -14.99
CA GLY A 256 -38.69 -38.81 -14.47
C GLY A 256 -38.22 -39.70 -15.64
N SER A 257 -37.28 -40.60 -15.36
CA SER A 257 -36.95 -41.84 -16.09
C SER A 257 -36.92 -41.84 -17.63
N LYS A 258 -35.79 -42.26 -18.22
CA LYS A 258 -35.64 -43.64 -18.72
C LYS A 258 -34.23 -43.87 -19.29
N ALA A 259 -33.68 -45.01 -18.92
CA ALA A 259 -32.51 -45.64 -19.51
C ALA A 259 -32.83 -46.12 -20.94
N SER A 260 -31.82 -46.12 -21.81
CA SER A 260 -31.75 -47.00 -22.97
C SER A 260 -30.30 -47.09 -23.47
N THR A 261 -29.74 -48.26 -23.25
CA THR A 261 -28.53 -48.86 -23.83
C THR A 261 -28.54 -48.84 -25.36
N ALA A 262 -27.38 -48.60 -25.99
CA ALA A 262 -26.98 -49.26 -27.24
C ALA A 262 -25.45 -49.17 -27.43
N ARG A 263 -24.87 -50.33 -27.75
CA ARG A 263 -23.46 -50.64 -27.98
C ARG A 263 -23.34 -51.12 -29.43
N ALA A 264 -22.29 -50.74 -30.16
CA ALA A 264 -21.66 -51.43 -31.32
C ALA A 264 -20.84 -50.40 -32.15
N THR A 265 -19.50 -50.39 -32.10
CA THR A 265 -18.50 -51.15 -32.90
C THR A 265 -18.38 -50.79 -34.39
N SER A 266 -17.21 -50.25 -34.75
CA SER A 266 -16.37 -50.63 -35.93
C SER A 266 -15.08 -49.77 -35.87
N ALA A 267 -13.88 -50.33 -35.66
CA ALA A 267 -12.96 -50.84 -36.70
C ALA A 267 -12.61 -49.75 -37.74
N GLY A 268 -11.37 -49.38 -38.06
CA GLY A 268 -10.03 -49.87 -37.70
C GLY A 268 -8.97 -49.16 -38.56
N LEU A 269 -7.69 -49.51 -38.33
CA LEU A 269 -6.48 -49.30 -39.17
C LEU A 269 -5.98 -47.83 -39.22
N GLY A 270 -4.75 -47.47 -38.85
CA GLY A 270 -3.48 -48.20 -38.85
C GLY A 270 -2.57 -47.56 -39.92
N GLY A 271 -1.46 -46.93 -39.51
CA GLY A 271 -0.45 -46.33 -40.40
C GLY A 271 0.03 -44.97 -39.94
#